data_AF-A0A7U7G840-F1
#
_entry.id   AF-A0A7U7G840-F1
#
_cell.length_a   1.000
_cell.length_b   1.000
_cell.length_c   1.000
_cell.angle_alpha   90.00
_cell.angle_beta   90.00
_cell.angle_gamma   90.00
#
_symmetry.space_group_name_H-M   'P 1'
#
loop_
_entity.id
_entity.type
_entity.pdbx_description
1 polymer ?
#
loop_
_entity_poly.entity_id
_entity_poly.type
_entity_poly.pdbx_seq_one_letter_code
_entity_poly.pdbx_strand_id
1 'polypeptide(L)' 'MSMQYIVNPAGERVSVILPIAEYEALLRYAPEDETTFLLREPNGSILLRRIEDIKHGRNIVERELLPDED' A
#
# COMPACT_ATOMS: atom_id res chain seq x y z
N MET A 1 19.17 -6.21 5.25
CA MET A 1 18.21 -5.25 4.67
C MET A 1 18.02 -4.11 5.65
N SER A 2 18.27 -2.84 5.26
CA SER A 2 17.82 -1.71 6.08
C SER A 2 16.35 -1.43 5.75
N MET A 3 15.44 -1.72 6.67
CA MET A 3 14.04 -1.32 6.51
C MET A 3 13.94 0.19 6.68
N GLN A 4 13.26 0.84 5.74
CA GLN A 4 12.90 2.25 5.85
C GLN A 4 11.48 2.34 6.42
N TYR A 5 11.22 3.40 7.18
CA TYR A 5 9.93 3.60 7.85
C TYR A 5 9.40 4.99 7.58
N ILE A 6 8.08 5.10 7.50
CA ILE A 6 7.38 6.39 7.61
C ILE A 6 7.15 6.64 9.10
N VAL A 7 7.58 7.80 9.56
CA VAL A 7 7.53 8.20 10.97
C VAL A 7 6.55 9.37 11.10
N ASN A 8 5.66 9.31 12.10
CA ASN A 8 4.71 10.40 12.37
C ASN A 8 5.41 11.57 13.10
N PRO A 9 4.73 12.72 13.29
CA PRO A 9 5.30 13.86 14.02
C PRO A 9 5.67 13.56 15.49
N ALA A 10 5.10 12.52 16.09
CA ALA A 10 5.44 12.06 17.44
C ALA A 10 6.69 11.15 17.49
N GLY A 11 7.30 10.85 16.34
CA GLY A 11 8.48 9.99 16.24
C GLY A 11 8.17 8.50 16.16
N GLU A 12 6.90 8.12 16.04
CA GLU A 12 6.46 6.73 15.98
C GLU A 12 6.51 6.21 14.55
N ARG A 13 6.99 4.97 14.37
CA ARG A 13 6.99 4.28 13.07
C ARG A 13 5.58 3.83 12.76
N VAL A 14 4.94 4.44 11.77
CA VAL A 14 3.55 4.15 11.39
C VAL A 14 3.44 3.32 10.12
N SER A 15 4.49 3.23 9.32
CA SER A 15 4.53 2.36 8.13
C SER A 15 5.95 1.91 7.79
N VAL A 16 6.06 0.80 7.06
CA VAL A 16 7.33 0.30 6.52
C VAL A 16 7.34 0.47 5.00
N ILE A 17 8.48 0.90 4.46
CA ILE A 17 8.70 1.00 3.02
C ILE A 17 9.40 -0.28 2.59
N LEU A 18 8.75 -1.02 1.69
CA LEU A 18 9.23 -2.28 1.15
C LEU A 18 9.35 -2.18 -0.38
N PRO A 19 10.38 -2.79 -0.99
CA PRO A 19 10.38 -3.06 -2.42
C PRO A 19 9.14 -3.87 -2.81
N ILE A 20 8.56 -3.56 -3.97
CA ILE A 20 7.32 -4.20 -4.42
C ILE A 20 7.41 -5.74 -4.48
N ALA A 21 8.58 -6.28 -4.82
CA ALA A 21 8.81 -7.72 -4.86
C ALA A 21 8.75 -8.38 -3.46
N GLU A 22 9.24 -7.68 -2.43
CA GLU A 22 9.16 -8.15 -1.04
C GLU A 22 7.73 -8.05 -0.52
N TYR A 23 7.01 -6.99 -0.89
CA TYR A 23 5.59 -6.86 -0.59
C TYR A 23 4.78 -8.01 -1.20
N GLU A 24 4.94 -8.29 -2.49
CA GLU A 24 4.26 -9.41 -3.16
C GLU A 24 4.60 -10.78 -2.55
N ALA A 25 5.84 -10.98 -2.10
CA ALA A 25 6.22 -12.21 -1.40
C ALA A 25 5.51 -12.35 -0.04
N LEU A 26 5.38 -11.26 0.72
CA LEU A 26 4.60 -11.23 1.95
C LEU A 26 3.11 -11.51 1.68
N LEU A 27 2.55 -10.95 0.61
CA LEU A 27 1.16 -11.19 0.22
C LEU A 27 0.86 -12.67 -0.04
N ARG A 28 1.81 -13.42 -0.60
CA ARG A 28 1.65 -14.86 -0.88
C ARG A 28 1.71 -15.72 0.37
N TYR A 29 2.27 -15.19 1.47
CA TYR A 29 2.51 -15.95 2.70
C TYR A 29 1.52 -15.61 3.82
N ALA A 30 0.67 -14.58 3.66
CA ALA A 30 -0.32 -14.20 4.65
C ALA A 30 -1.41 -15.28 4.77
N PRO A 31 -1.49 -16.03 5.88
CA PRO A 31 -2.70 -16.78 6.24
C PRO A 31 -3.81 -15.74 6.52
N GLU A 32 -5.04 -16.19 6.79
CA GLU A 32 -6.24 -15.36 7.07
C GLU A 32 -6.15 -14.49 8.36
N ASP A 33 -4.99 -13.91 8.64
CA ASP A 33 -4.66 -13.21 9.87
C ASP A 33 -5.14 -11.76 9.82
N GLU A 34 -5.61 -11.26 10.97
CA GLU A 34 -6.26 -9.94 11.14
C GLU A 34 -5.39 -8.75 10.70
N THR A 35 -4.08 -8.96 10.57
CA THR A 35 -3.11 -7.95 10.13
C THR A 35 -3.14 -7.68 8.62
N THR A 36 -3.85 -8.49 7.84
CA THR A 36 -4.01 -8.35 6.39
C THR A 36 -5.12 -7.35 6.01
N PHE A 37 -5.30 -6.31 6.81
CA PHE A 37 -6.38 -5.32 6.67
C PHE A 37 -6.42 -4.67 5.27
N LEU A 38 -5.25 -4.44 4.65
CA LEU A 38 -5.15 -3.86 3.32
C LEU A 38 -5.59 -4.79 2.18
N LEU A 39 -5.60 -6.12 2.40
CA LEU A 39 -6.06 -7.08 1.40
C LEU A 39 -7.51 -7.51 1.60
N ARG A 40 -8.16 -7.12 2.70
CA ARG A 40 -9.58 -7.37 2.88
C ARG A 40 -10.36 -6.56 1.86
N GLU A 41 -11.35 -7.17 1.23
CA GLU A 41 -12.24 -6.44 0.34
C GLU A 41 -12.99 -5.34 1.11
N PRO A 42 -13.17 -4.15 0.51
CA PRO A 42 -12.85 -3.81 -0.89
C PRO A 42 -11.41 -3.33 -1.14
N ASN A 43 -10.58 -3.21 -0.10
CA ASN A 43 -9.25 -2.59 -0.20
C ASN A 43 -8.25 -3.44 -1.01
N GLY A 44 -8.37 -4.77 -0.93
CA GLY A 44 -7.48 -5.69 -1.62
C GLY A 44 -7.52 -5.54 -3.14
N SER A 45 -8.71 -5.61 -3.74
CA SER A 45 -8.88 -5.41 -5.18
C SER A 45 -8.41 -4.04 -5.66
N ILE A 46 -8.66 -2.97 -4.91
CA ILE A 46 -8.19 -1.61 -5.22
C ILE A 46 -6.66 -1.54 -5.19
N LEU A 47 -6.04 -2.13 -4.18
CA LEU A 47 -4.58 -2.13 -4.04
C LEU A 47 -3.90 -2.94 -5.14
N LEU A 48 -4.42 -4.12 -5.47
CA LEU A 48 -3.91 -4.95 -6.56
C LEU A 48 -4.01 -4.25 -7.91
N ARG A 49 -5.14 -3.57 -8.17
CA ARG A 49 -5.31 -2.77 -9.39
C ARG A 49 -4.31 -1.63 -9.47
N ARG A 50 -4.07 -0.91 -8.36
CA ARG A 50 -3.05 0.16 -8.31
C ARG A 50 -1.64 -0.35 -8.56
N ILE A 51 -1.27 -1.51 -8.00
CA ILE A 51 0.02 -2.15 -8.25
C ILE A 51 0.18 -2.44 -9.74
N GLU A 52 -0.86 -2.97 -10.37
CA GLU A 52 -0.86 -3.26 -11.79
C GLU A 52 -0.74 -1.99 -12.65
N ASP A 53 -1.41 -0.91 -12.26
CA ASP A 53 -1.29 0.39 -12.92
C ASP A 53 0.13 0.96 -12.82
N ILE A 54 0.75 0.90 -11.65
CA ILE A 54 2.16 1.32 -11.45
C ILE A 54 3.11 0.51 -12.33
N LYS A 55 2.96 -0.81 -12.38
CA LYS A 55 3.80 -1.70 -13.21
C LYS A 55 3.76 -1.33 -14.69
N HIS A 56 2.63 -0.79 -15.15
CA HIS A 56 2.42 -0.38 -16.53
C HIS A 56 2.65 1.12 -16.77
N GLY A 57 3.19 1.85 -15.78
CA GLY A 57 3.44 3.29 -15.88
C GLY A 57 2.16 4.14 -15.90
N ARG A 58 1.01 3.58 -15.54
CA ARG A 58 -0.29 4.28 -15.44
C ARG A 58 -0.45 4.90 -14.06
N ASN A 59 0.49 5.77 -13.67
CA ASN A 59 0.37 6.47 -12.39
C ASN A 59 -0.80 7.46 -12.43
N ILE A 60 -1.68 7.35 -11.44
CA ILE A 60 -2.83 8.22 -11.22
C ILE A 60 -2.35 9.67 -11.09
N VAL A 61 -2.92 10.55 -11.91
CA VAL A 61 -2.81 12.01 -11.85
C VAL A 61 -3.31 12.47 -10.48
N GLU A 62 -2.62 13.40 -9.80
CA GLU A 62 -2.95 13.96 -8.46
C GLU A 62 -4.42 14.40 -8.23
N ARG A 63 -5.28 14.38 -9.26
CA ARG A 63 -6.65 14.90 -9.24
C ARG A 63 -7.74 13.97 -8.69
N GLU A 64 -7.47 12.69 -8.40
CA GLU A 64 -8.51 11.76 -7.91
C GLU A 64 -8.49 11.53 -6.39
N LEU A 65 -7.65 12.24 -5.64
CA LEU A 65 -7.50 12.06 -4.19
C LEU A 65 -7.99 13.24 -3.33
N LEU A 66 -8.43 14.34 -3.95
CA LEU A 66 -9.05 15.44 -3.23
C LEU A 66 -10.55 15.37 -3.50
N PRO A 67 -11.41 15.20 -2.47
CA PRO A 67 -12.81 15.54 -2.65
C PRO A 67 -12.89 17.02 -3.01
N ASP A 68 -13.71 17.36 -4.01
CA ASP A 68 -14.05 18.76 -4.26
C ASP A 68 -14.66 19.30 -2.96
N GLU A 69 -13.97 20.27 -2.33
CA GLU A 69 -14.54 21.02 -1.21
C GLU A 69 -15.63 21.94 -1.78
N ASP A 70 -16.89 21.61 -1.50
CA ASP A 70 -18.04 22.53 -1.58
C ASP A 70 -18.11 23.41 -0.31
#